data_AF-A0A9E2YJB4-F1
#
_entry.id   AF-A0A9E2YJB4-F1
#
_cell.length_a   1.000
_cell.length_b   1.000
_cell.length_c   1.000
_cell.angle_alpha   90.00
_cell.angle_beta   90.00
_cell.angle_gamma   90.00
#
_symmetry.space_group_name_H-M   'P 1'
#
loop_
_entity.id
_entity.type
_entity.pdbx_description
1 polymer ?
#
loop_
_entity_poly.entity_id
_entity_poly.type
_entity_poly.pdbx_seq_one_letter_code
_entity_poly.pdbx_strand_id
1 'polypeptide(L)'
;FAVASRLPVEAKITRTTTKYALRRALEPIVPAHVLHRPKLGFPVPIRHWLRAGELLEWAYASVDASQAGHLVDLAAVRRMLDEHRNGVSDHSRRLWTVLIFMLWHAIFVEHSVVPQISEPQYPVEL
;
A
#
# COMPACT_ATOMS: atom_id res chain seq x y z
N PHE A 1 20.50 -9.65 12.25
CA PHE A 1 21.12 -8.83 11.18
C PHE A 1 22.62 -9.15 10.95
N ALA A 2 23.41 -9.34 12.01
CA ALA A 2 24.87 -9.54 11.93
C ALA A 2 25.35 -10.55 10.86
N VAL A 3 24.77 -11.74 10.80
CA VAL A 3 25.14 -12.77 9.80
C VAL A 3 24.78 -12.35 8.38
N ALA A 4 23.55 -11.88 8.15
CA ALA A 4 23.08 -11.47 6.83
C ALA A 4 23.88 -10.29 6.25
N SER A 5 24.35 -9.38 7.11
CA SER A 5 25.16 -8.22 6.70
C SER A 5 26.50 -8.62 6.08
N ARG A 6 27.09 -9.73 6.53
CA ARG A 6 28.41 -10.23 6.12
C ARG A 6 28.38 -11.18 4.91
N LEU A 7 27.18 -11.54 4.43
CA LEU A 7 27.06 -12.43 3.28
C LEU A 7 27.61 -11.76 2.00
N PRO A 8 28.40 -12.48 1.18
CA PRO A 8 28.87 -11.99 -0.10
C PRO A 8 27.70 -11.75 -1.07
N VAL A 9 27.89 -10.88 -2.07
CA VAL A 9 26.80 -10.45 -2.97
C VAL A 9 26.25 -11.64 -3.77
N GLU A 10 27.13 -12.54 -4.18
CA GLU A 10 26.85 -13.76 -4.94
C GLU A 10 25.95 -14.73 -4.15
N ALA A 11 26.00 -14.67 -2.82
CA ALA A 11 25.12 -15.44 -1.93
C ALA A 11 23.74 -14.77 -1.76
N LYS A 12 23.61 -13.48 -2.07
CA LYS A 12 22.34 -12.73 -1.97
C LYS A 12 21.57 -12.76 -3.29
N ILE A 13 22.28 -12.58 -4.41
CA ILE A 13 21.71 -12.36 -5.74
C ILE A 13 22.53 -13.12 -6.79
N THR A 14 21.84 -13.75 -7.74
CA THR A 14 22.41 -14.29 -8.97
C THR A 14 21.80 -13.57 -10.18
N ARG A 15 22.26 -13.88 -11.39
CA ARG A 15 21.67 -13.33 -12.63
C ARG A 15 20.17 -13.62 -12.78
N THR A 16 19.67 -14.67 -12.13
CA THR A 16 18.29 -15.17 -12.32
C THR A 16 17.47 -15.20 -11.03
N THR A 17 18.06 -14.92 -9.87
CA THR A 17 17.37 -15.09 -8.58
C THR A 17 17.86 -14.15 -7.49
N THR A 18 16.93 -13.75 -6.61
CA THR A 18 17.21 -13.00 -5.39
C THR A 18 16.98 -13.87 -4.16
N LYS A 19 17.59 -13.47 -3.03
CA LYS A 19 17.54 -14.22 -1.76
C LYS A 19 18.13 -15.63 -1.89
N TYR A 20 19.22 -15.77 -2.67
CA TYR A 20 19.75 -17.08 -3.07
C TYR A 20 20.09 -18.00 -1.88
N ALA A 21 20.95 -17.55 -0.96
CA ALA A 21 21.32 -18.33 0.23
C ALA A 21 20.12 -18.65 1.13
N LEU A 22 19.17 -17.71 1.27
CA LEU A 22 17.94 -17.94 2.03
C LEU A 22 17.08 -19.04 1.38
N ARG A 23 16.92 -19.02 0.05
CA ARG A 23 16.16 -20.05 -0.66
C ARG A 23 16.84 -21.41 -0.52
N ARG A 24 18.17 -21.49 -0.68
CA ARG A 24 18.92 -22.74 -0.48
C ARG A 24 18.81 -23.30 0.95
N ALA A 25 18.87 -22.43 1.96
CA ALA A 25 18.75 -22.84 3.36
C ALA A 25 17.34 -23.38 3.70
N LEU A 26 16.30 -22.92 2.98
CA LEU A 26 14.90 -23.32 3.21
C LEU A 26 14.41 -24.45 2.30
N GLU A 27 15.22 -24.91 1.36
CA GLU A 27 14.90 -26.00 0.42
C GLU A 27 14.39 -27.29 1.07
N PRO A 28 14.92 -27.76 2.23
CA PRO A 28 14.39 -28.96 2.88
C PRO A 28 13.11 -28.71 3.69
N ILE A 29 12.68 -27.46 3.87
CA ILE A 29 11.58 -27.08 4.77
C ILE A 29 10.35 -26.61 3.96
N VAL A 30 10.57 -25.88 2.87
CA VAL A 30 9.53 -25.19 2.12
C VAL A 30 9.32 -25.87 0.76
N PRO A 31 8.06 -26.18 0.36
CA PRO A 31 7.78 -26.78 -0.94
C PRO A 31 8.36 -25.97 -2.11
N ALA A 32 8.88 -26.68 -3.12
CA ALA A 32 9.55 -26.07 -4.27
C ALA A 32 8.71 -24.98 -4.97
N HIS A 33 7.39 -25.15 -5.06
CA HIS A 33 6.50 -24.16 -5.69
C HIS A 33 6.41 -22.84 -4.91
N VAL A 34 6.53 -22.86 -3.58
CA VAL A 34 6.63 -21.65 -2.74
C VAL A 34 8.03 -21.08 -2.84
N LEU A 35 9.05 -21.94 -2.77
CA LEU A 35 10.45 -21.56 -2.76
C LEU A 35 10.90 -20.88 -4.05
N HIS A 36 10.34 -21.26 -5.19
CA HIS A 36 10.67 -20.71 -6.52
C HIS A 36 9.68 -19.65 -7.01
N ARG A 37 8.66 -19.30 -6.20
CA ARG A 37 7.74 -18.23 -6.56
C ARG A 37 8.51 -16.91 -6.79
N PRO A 38 8.15 -16.15 -7.84
CA PRO A 38 8.67 -14.80 -8.04
C PRO A 38 8.37 -13.93 -6.81
N LYS A 39 9.25 -12.95 -6.54
CA LYS A 39 8.96 -11.95 -5.52
C LYS A 39 7.72 -11.17 -5.95
N LEU A 40 6.61 -11.43 -5.30
CA LEU A 40 5.43 -10.58 -5.35
C LEU A 40 5.55 -9.57 -4.22
N GLY A 41 5.15 -8.32 -4.47
CA GLY A 41 4.95 -7.35 -3.39
C GLY A 41 3.78 -7.78 -2.48
N PHE A 42 3.27 -6.82 -1.71
CA PHE A 42 1.99 -6.96 -1.02
C PHE A 42 0.95 -6.20 -1.83
N PRO A 43 0.33 -6.81 -2.87
CA PRO A 43 -0.70 -6.13 -3.63
C PRO A 43 -1.87 -5.83 -2.69
N VAL A 44 -2.11 -4.55 -2.44
CA VAL A 44 -3.27 -4.11 -1.66
C VAL A 44 -4.46 -4.03 -2.61
N PRO A 45 -5.60 -4.70 -2.33
CA PRO A 45 -6.73 -4.79 -3.24
C PRO A 45 -7.59 -3.52 -3.23
N ILE A 46 -6.95 -2.35 -3.38
CA ILE A 46 -7.59 -1.02 -3.36
C ILE A 46 -8.73 -0.93 -4.39
N ARG A 47 -8.56 -1.54 -5.57
CA ARG A 47 -9.60 -1.65 -6.60
C ARG A 47 -10.90 -2.27 -6.09
N HIS A 48 -10.80 -3.27 -5.22
CA HIS A 48 -11.98 -3.95 -4.66
C HIS A 48 -12.51 -3.18 -3.45
N TRP A 49 -11.62 -2.66 -2.61
CA TRP A 49 -11.99 -1.91 -1.41
C TRP A 49 -12.64 -0.54 -1.72
N LEU A 50 -12.28 0.10 -2.83
CA LEU A 50 -12.95 1.32 -3.31
C LEU A 50 -14.28 1.04 -4.03
N ARG A 51 -14.80 -0.18 -3.98
CA ARG A 51 -16.13 -0.51 -4.53
C ARG A 51 -17.16 -0.80 -3.46
N ALA A 52 -16.73 -1.17 -2.26
CA ALA A 52 -17.61 -1.50 -1.15
C ALA A 52 -16.86 -1.50 0.18
N GLY A 53 -17.61 -1.34 1.27
CA GLY A 53 -17.09 -1.43 2.63
C GLY A 53 -16.42 -0.15 3.10
N GLU A 54 -15.71 -0.26 4.22
CA GLU A 54 -15.22 0.89 4.99
C GLU A 54 -14.32 1.83 4.19
N LEU A 55 -13.51 1.32 3.27
CA LEU A 55 -12.63 2.18 2.47
C LEU A 55 -13.41 3.05 1.48
N LEU A 56 -14.51 2.54 0.92
CA LEU A 56 -15.37 3.34 0.05
C LEU A 56 -16.05 4.46 0.84
N GLU A 57 -16.62 4.13 2.01
CA GLU A 57 -17.28 5.11 2.87
C GLU A 57 -16.29 6.19 3.34
N TRP A 58 -15.08 5.77 3.74
CA TRP A 58 -13.99 6.68 4.05
C TRP A 58 -13.61 7.57 2.86
N ALA A 59 -13.58 7.03 1.64
CA ALA A 59 -13.24 7.80 0.46
C ALA A 59 -14.28 8.89 0.16
N TYR A 60 -15.58 8.60 0.25
CA TYR A 60 -16.63 9.61 0.12
C TYR A 60 -16.55 10.67 1.22
N ALA A 61 -16.40 10.25 2.47
CA ALA A 61 -16.27 11.17 3.60
C ALA A 61 -15.04 12.09 3.46
N SER A 62 -13.92 11.54 2.96
CA SER A 62 -12.70 12.30 2.71
C SER A 62 -12.88 13.35 1.63
N VAL A 63 -13.64 13.05 0.56
CA VAL A 63 -13.96 14.04 -0.48
C VAL A 63 -14.88 15.13 0.06
N ASP A 64 -15.90 14.74 0.83
CA ASP A 64 -16.93 15.67 1.34
C ASP A 64 -16.39 16.63 2.40
N ALA A 65 -15.41 16.20 3.19
CA ALA A 65 -14.77 17.02 4.22
C ALA A 65 -13.55 17.83 3.71
N SER A 66 -13.08 17.58 2.49
CA SER A 66 -11.83 18.15 1.97
C SER A 66 -11.91 19.66 1.75
N GLN A 67 -10.93 20.42 2.25
CA GLN A 67 -10.76 21.85 1.94
C GLN A 67 -9.75 22.08 0.80
N ALA A 68 -9.26 20.99 0.19
CA ALA A 68 -8.35 21.03 -0.96
C ALA A 68 -9.05 21.41 -2.29
N GLY A 69 -10.30 21.88 -2.26
CA GLY A 69 -11.09 22.24 -3.44
C GLY A 69 -10.49 23.35 -4.31
N HIS A 70 -9.55 24.11 -3.76
CA HIS A 70 -8.78 25.13 -4.49
C HIS A 70 -7.64 24.54 -5.34
N LEU A 71 -7.31 23.25 -5.16
CA LEU A 71 -6.27 22.52 -5.90
C LEU A 71 -6.84 21.33 -6.68
N VAL A 72 -7.96 20.77 -6.21
CA VAL A 72 -8.58 19.56 -6.73
C VAL A 72 -10.06 19.80 -7.01
N ASP A 73 -10.53 19.42 -8.19
CA ASP A 73 -11.97 19.39 -8.50
C ASP A 73 -12.67 18.26 -7.73
N LEU A 74 -13.21 18.57 -6.55
CA LEU A 74 -13.89 17.62 -5.68
C LEU A 74 -15.11 16.97 -6.35
N ALA A 75 -15.81 17.71 -7.21
CA ALA A 75 -16.95 17.18 -7.96
C ALA A 75 -16.50 16.14 -8.99
N ALA A 76 -15.36 16.34 -9.64
CA ALA A 76 -14.76 15.33 -10.52
C ALA A 76 -14.34 14.08 -9.74
N VAL A 77 -13.72 14.24 -8.56
CA VAL A 77 -13.34 13.09 -7.71
C VAL A 77 -14.57 12.31 -7.27
N ARG A 78 -15.65 13.00 -6.87
CA ARG A 78 -16.94 12.37 -6.50
C ARG A 78 -17.51 11.55 -7.65
N ARG A 79 -17.55 12.10 -8.88
CA ARG A 79 -17.99 11.36 -10.07
C ARG A 79 -17.11 10.14 -10.35
N MET A 80 -15.79 10.26 -10.20
CA MET A 80 -14.87 9.13 -10.36
C MET A 80 -15.10 8.04 -9.32
N LEU A 81 -15.43 8.38 -8.07
CA LEU A 81 -15.82 7.41 -7.04
C LEU A 81 -17.09 6.67 -7.45
N ASP A 82 -18.12 7.39 -7.89
CA ASP A 82 -19.40 6.80 -8.33
C ASP A 82 -19.21 5.85 -9.53
N GLU A 83 -18.46 6.29 -10.55
CA GLU A 83 -18.12 5.47 -11.72
C GLU A 83 -17.33 4.22 -11.33
N HIS A 84 -16.38 4.34 -10.39
CA HIS A 84 -15.58 3.21 -9.94
C HIS A 84 -16.40 2.19 -9.15
N ARG A 85 -17.19 2.68 -8.19
CA ARG A 85 -18.12 1.88 -7.38
C ARG A 85 -19.07 1.10 -8.27
N ASN A 86 -19.71 1.78 -9.22
CA ASN A 86 -20.70 1.19 -10.13
C ASN A 86 -20.08 0.35 -11.26
N GLY A 87 -18.75 0.32 -11.37
CA GLY A 87 -18.05 -0.48 -12.36
C GLY A 87 -18.04 0.06 -13.78
N VAL A 88 -18.38 1.34 -13.95
CA VAL A 88 -18.31 2.04 -15.24
C VAL A 88 -16.85 2.15 -15.71
N SER A 89 -15.92 2.45 -14.81
CA SER A 89 -14.48 2.55 -15.13
C SER A 89 -13.58 2.18 -13.94
N ASP A 90 -12.34 1.77 -14.22
CA ASP A 90 -11.34 1.54 -13.17
C ASP A 90 -10.54 2.82 -12.88
N HIS A 91 -11.02 3.59 -11.89
CA HIS A 91 -10.32 4.77 -11.38
C HIS A 91 -9.44 4.50 -10.16
N SER A 92 -9.27 3.25 -9.73
CA SER A 92 -8.66 2.89 -8.43
C SER A 92 -7.32 3.58 -8.15
N ARG A 93 -6.40 3.58 -9.13
CA ARG A 93 -5.08 4.21 -8.98
C ARG A 93 -5.15 5.74 -8.91
N ARG A 94 -6.03 6.36 -9.71
CA ARG A 94 -6.19 7.82 -9.72
C ARG A 94 -6.85 8.29 -8.43
N LEU A 95 -7.94 7.63 -8.04
CA LEU A 95 -8.64 7.88 -6.78
C LEU A 95 -7.70 7.75 -5.60
N TRP A 96 -6.93 6.66 -5.51
CA TRP A 96 -5.98 6.48 -4.42
C TRP A 96 -4.97 7.61 -4.33
N THR A 97 -4.43 8.06 -5.47
CA THR A 97 -3.47 9.18 -5.50
C THR A 97 -4.08 10.45 -4.91
N VAL A 98 -5.30 10.80 -5.33
CA VAL A 98 -5.97 12.03 -4.88
C VAL A 98 -6.45 11.91 -3.43
N LEU A 99 -6.97 10.75 -3.01
CA LEU A 99 -7.39 10.49 -1.63
C LEU A 99 -6.23 10.64 -0.64
N ILE A 100 -5.05 10.09 -0.98
CA ILE A 100 -3.86 10.24 -0.15
C ILE A 100 -3.36 11.69 -0.13
N PHE A 101 -3.45 12.41 -1.25
CA PHE A 101 -3.15 13.84 -1.27
C PHE A 101 -4.11 14.63 -0.36
N MET A 102 -5.42 14.36 -0.41
CA MET A 102 -6.41 15.02 0.46
C MET A 102 -6.16 14.70 1.93
N LEU A 103 -5.82 13.45 2.28
CA LEU A 103 -5.44 13.10 3.64
C LEU A 103 -4.18 13.83 4.10
N TRP A 104 -3.16 13.93 3.25
CA TRP A 104 -1.95 14.70 3.53
C TRP A 104 -2.30 16.20 3.74
N HIS A 105 -3.11 16.77 2.87
CA HIS A 105 -3.55 18.16 2.96
C HIS A 105 -4.31 18.42 4.26
N ALA A 106 -5.23 17.51 4.64
CA ALA A 106 -5.96 17.55 5.89
C ALA A 106 -5.04 17.54 7.13
N ILE A 107 -3.95 16.76 7.08
CA ILE A 107 -2.99 16.67 8.19
C ILE A 107 -2.07 17.90 8.27
N PHE A 108 -1.51 18.31 7.13
CA PHE A 108 -0.35 19.23 7.12
C PHE A 108 -0.68 20.66 6.69
N VAL A 109 -1.82 20.89 6.02
CA VAL A 109 -2.21 22.23 5.55
C VAL A 109 -3.43 22.72 6.33
N GLU A 110 -4.48 21.90 6.41
CA GLU A 110 -5.71 22.27 7.12
C GLU A 110 -5.61 22.04 8.63
N HIS A 111 -4.76 21.10 9.05
CA HIS A 111 -4.71 20.57 10.42
C HIS A 111 -6.08 20.05 10.93
N SER A 112 -6.94 19.61 10.00
CA SER A 112 -8.27 19.05 10.27
C SER A 112 -8.21 17.59 10.72
N VAL A 113 -7.10 16.90 10.43
CA VAL A 113 -6.82 15.53 10.89
C VAL A 113 -5.52 15.52 11.68
N VAL A 114 -5.59 15.08 12.94
CA VAL A 114 -4.40 14.86 13.78
C VAL A 114 -4.18 13.35 13.90
N PRO A 115 -3.12 12.80 13.27
CA PRO A 115 -2.87 11.36 13.33
C PRO A 115 -2.44 10.95 14.74
N GLN A 116 -3.13 9.98 15.32
CA GLN A 116 -2.71 9.32 16.56
C GLN A 116 -1.79 8.15 16.19
N ILE A 117 -0.48 8.34 16.38
CA ILE A 117 0.53 7.32 16.07
C ILE A 117 0.87 6.60 17.37
N SER A 118 0.37 5.38 17.53
CA SER A 118 0.79 4.50 18.62
C SER A 118 2.20 3.98 18.37
N GLU A 119 3.05 4.01 19.39
CA GLU A 119 4.35 3.34 19.32
C GLU A 119 4.13 1.81 19.30
N PRO A 120 4.57 1.10 18.25
CA PRO A 120 4.45 -0.35 18.21
C PRO A 120 5.37 -0.98 19.26
N GLN A 121 4.81 -1.79 20.16
CA GLN A 121 5.60 -2.63 21.05
C GLN A 121 6.07 -3.86 20.26
N TYR A 122 7.34 -3.86 19.85
CA TYR A 122 7.92 -5.01 19.18
C TYR A 122 8.28 -6.10 20.21
N PRO A 123 7.91 -7.37 19.98
CA PRO A 123 8.22 -8.47 20.90
C PRO A 123 9.70 -8.88 20.86
N VAL A 124 10.52 -8.20 20.06
CA VAL A 124 11.94 -8.51 19.88
C VAL A 124 12.71 -7.20 20.05
N GLU A 125 13.55 -7.15 21.08
CA GLU A 125 14.57 -6.12 21.23
C GLU A 125 15.71 -6.43 20.25
N LEU A 126 16.12 -5.44 19.45
CA LEU A 126 17.13 -5.58 18.38
C LEU A 126 18.57 -5.61 18.90
#